data_AF-A0A6V8GAL3-F1
#
_entry.id   AF-A0A6V8GAL3-F1
#
_cell.length_a   1.000
_cell.length_b   1.000
_cell.length_c   1.000
_cell.angle_alpha   90.00
_cell.angle_beta   90.00
_cell.angle_gamma   90.00
#
_symmetry.space_group_name_H-M   'P 1'
#
loop_
_entity.id
_entity.type
_entity.pdbx_description
1 polymer ?
#
loop_
_entity_poly.entity_id
_entity_poly.type
_entity_poly.pdbx_seq_one_letter_code
_entity_poly.pdbx_strand_id
1 'polypeptide(L)'
;MKHVNSMKLELVCKKISWRILPLIVLMFCLSMLDRTNISFVKSHRMFLIEGGITVLVGIFCLFYLDSHPKDAKWLDIKEKDILLKHIEISNTKAKDYSIKDIFKSILVWKFVFVYFCIQLSVYGVLFYLPSKIAQILQINVGFEVGLLNAIPWIFVFIALPIFTSLADKKHSWNLYAILFLLLASLSMIASTFVTNLAAFLFFISLAAIALIGSLGNLGGFVAPTLKTYIENHFGVEFGLIALALIAILGVLVLIHLKITLNLDKGE
;
A
#
# COMPACT_ATOMS: atom_id res chain seq x y z
N MET A 1 8.23 -19.14 -32.09
CA MET A 1 9.00 -17.87 -31.97
C MET A 1 8.42 -16.91 -30.92
N LYS A 2 7.11 -16.59 -30.91
CA LYS A 2 6.49 -15.72 -29.88
C LYS A 2 6.77 -16.16 -28.43
N HIS A 3 6.68 -17.46 -28.15
CA HIS A 3 6.89 -18.05 -26.82
C HIS A 3 8.34 -17.96 -26.29
N VAL A 4 9.34 -17.92 -27.19
CA VAL A 4 10.76 -17.81 -26.82
C VAL A 4 11.13 -16.36 -26.49
N ASN A 5 10.51 -15.40 -27.19
CA ASN A 5 10.69 -13.97 -26.90
C ASN A 5 10.01 -13.56 -25.59
N SER A 6 8.85 -14.12 -25.25
CA SER A 6 8.19 -13.86 -23.96
C SER A 6 9.02 -14.39 -22.79
N MET A 7 9.58 -15.58 -22.90
CA MET A 7 10.42 -16.17 -21.86
C MET A 7 11.71 -15.36 -21.62
N LYS A 8 12.37 -14.88 -22.68
CA LYS A 8 13.55 -14.01 -22.55
C LYS A 8 13.19 -12.66 -21.93
N LEU A 9 12.05 -12.07 -22.30
CA LEU A 9 11.56 -10.83 -21.71
C LEU A 9 11.27 -11.00 -20.21
N GLU A 10 10.61 -12.08 -19.81
CA GLU A 10 10.33 -12.39 -18.40
C GLU A 10 11.62 -12.52 -17.58
N LEU A 11 12.66 -13.14 -18.12
CA LEU A 11 13.95 -13.26 -17.44
C LEU A 11 14.63 -11.90 -17.27
N VAL A 12 14.58 -11.04 -18.29
CA VAL A 12 15.11 -9.67 -18.21
C VAL A 12 14.32 -8.83 -17.20
N CYS A 13 12.98 -8.91 -17.22
CA CYS A 13 12.12 -8.27 -16.22
C CYS A 13 12.42 -8.76 -14.80
N LYS A 14 12.60 -10.07 -14.61
CA LYS A 14 12.95 -10.65 -13.31
C LYS A 14 14.32 -10.17 -12.83
N LYS A 15 15.31 -10.05 -13.72
CA LYS A 15 16.64 -9.50 -13.43
C LYS A 15 16.56 -8.03 -12.99
N ILE A 16 15.74 -7.23 -13.67
CA ILE A 16 15.44 -5.84 -13.29
C ILE A 16 14.80 -5.81 -11.90
N SER A 17 13.72 -6.58 -11.69
CA SER A 17 13.00 -6.62 -10.42
C SER A 17 13.92 -7.00 -9.26
N TRP A 18 14.76 -8.02 -9.40
CA TRP A 18 15.69 -8.44 -8.33
C TRP A 18 16.75 -7.39 -7.98
N ARG A 19 17.15 -6.54 -8.92
CA ARG A 19 18.12 -5.46 -8.68
C ARG A 19 17.48 -4.25 -8.00
N ILE A 20 16.24 -3.92 -8.37
CA ILE A 20 15.53 -2.72 -7.89
C ILE A 20 14.78 -3.01 -6.58
N LEU A 21 14.23 -4.22 -6.41
CA LEU A 21 13.39 -4.59 -5.26
C LEU A 21 14.07 -4.36 -3.89
N PRO A 22 15.34 -4.73 -3.65
CA PRO A 22 15.97 -4.48 -2.35
C PRO A 22 16.02 -2.99 -1.99
N LEU A 23 16.26 -2.13 -2.98
CA LEU A 23 16.30 -0.69 -2.80
C LEU A 23 14.90 -0.10 -2.58
N ILE A 24 13.88 -0.57 -3.34
CA ILE A 24 12.48 -0.20 -3.09
C ILE A 24 12.05 -0.61 -1.68
N VAL A 25 12.40 -1.82 -1.24
CA VAL A 25 12.09 -2.30 0.11
C VAL A 25 12.79 -1.44 1.15
N LEU A 26 14.08 -1.11 0.97
CA LEU A 26 14.81 -0.21 1.86
C LEU A 26 14.14 1.17 1.94
N MET A 27 13.81 1.77 0.79
CA MET A 27 13.12 3.07 0.72
C MET A 27 11.73 3.00 1.36
N PHE A 28 11.00 1.90 1.18
CA PHE A 28 9.71 1.69 1.81
C PHE A 28 9.85 1.59 3.34
N CYS A 29 10.81 0.82 3.84
CA CYS A 29 11.10 0.73 5.28
C CYS A 29 11.46 2.09 5.87
N LEU A 30 12.32 2.87 5.20
CA LEU A 30 12.68 4.23 5.62
C LEU A 30 11.47 5.16 5.60
N SER A 31 10.63 5.08 4.57
CA SER A 31 9.39 5.86 4.49
C SER A 31 8.41 5.51 5.62
N MET A 32 8.29 4.24 5.99
CA MET A 32 7.45 3.82 7.12
C MET A 32 8.01 4.29 8.46
N LEU A 33 9.32 4.19 8.67
CA LEU A 33 9.99 4.71 9.87
C LEU A 33 9.74 6.22 10.03
N ASP A 34 10.03 6.99 8.98
CA ASP A 34 9.82 8.44 8.95
C ASP A 34 8.36 8.80 9.25
N ARG A 35 7.40 8.12 8.59
CA ARG A 35 5.97 8.31 8.85
C ARG A 35 5.61 8.06 10.32
N THR A 36 6.09 6.97 10.91
CA THR A 36 5.80 6.69 12.33
C THR A 36 6.42 7.72 13.27
N ASN A 37 7.64 8.20 13.01
CA ASN A 37 8.27 9.19 13.89
C ASN A 37 7.64 10.58 13.78
N ILE A 38 7.20 11.00 12.59
CA ILE A 38 6.36 12.21 12.41
C ILE A 38 5.09 12.11 13.26
N SER A 39 4.48 10.93 13.32
CA SER A 39 3.20 10.67 13.99
C SER A 39 3.27 10.82 15.52
N PHE A 40 4.44 10.61 16.13
CA PHE A 40 4.61 10.60 17.60
C PHE A 40 5.43 11.77 18.14
N VAL A 41 5.77 12.77 17.31
CA VAL A 41 6.57 13.96 17.66
C VAL A 41 7.73 13.59 18.58
N LYS A 42 8.62 12.70 18.13
CA LYS A 42 9.86 12.45 18.88
C LYS A 42 10.81 13.65 18.80
N SER A 43 11.73 13.72 19.75
CA SER A 43 12.76 14.76 19.87
C SER A 43 13.34 15.15 18.50
N HIS A 44 13.51 16.46 18.28
CA HIS A 44 14.14 17.06 17.08
C HIS A 44 15.45 16.38 16.63
N ARG A 45 16.17 15.73 17.55
CA ARG A 45 17.40 14.98 17.28
C ARG A 45 17.15 13.70 16.45
N MET A 46 16.03 13.03 16.64
CA MET A 46 15.68 11.81 15.91
C MET A 46 15.34 12.13 14.45
N PHE A 47 14.64 13.25 14.21
CA PHE A 47 14.37 13.75 12.86
C PHE A 47 15.64 14.06 12.07
N LEU A 48 16.66 14.64 12.69
CA LEU A 48 17.93 14.93 12.02
C LEU A 48 18.66 13.66 11.60
N ILE A 49 18.70 12.64 12.49
CA ILE A 49 19.39 11.38 12.21
C ILE A 49 18.65 10.61 11.10
N GLU A 50 17.34 10.42 11.22
CA GLU A 50 16.55 9.65 10.27
C GLU A 50 16.38 10.37 8.93
N GLY A 51 16.07 11.68 8.96
CA GLY A 51 16.03 12.50 7.75
C GLY A 51 17.38 12.50 7.03
N GLY A 52 18.48 12.53 7.78
CA GLY A 52 19.83 12.37 7.23
C GLY A 52 20.01 11.03 6.50
N ILE A 53 19.61 9.91 7.11
CA ILE A 53 19.67 8.58 6.48
C ILE A 53 18.81 8.56 5.20
N THR A 54 17.62 9.13 5.22
CA THR A 54 16.72 9.21 4.06
C THR A 54 17.34 10.03 2.93
N VAL A 55 17.98 11.16 3.23
CA VAL A 55 18.71 11.97 2.24
C VAL A 55 19.88 11.18 1.65
N LEU A 56 20.66 10.48 2.48
CA LEU A 56 21.76 9.64 2.01
C LEU A 56 21.30 8.53 1.07
N VAL A 57 20.19 7.85 1.40
CA VAL A 57 19.61 6.83 0.52
C VAL A 57 19.05 7.45 -0.75
N GLY A 58 18.43 8.63 -0.68
CA GLY A 58 17.99 9.38 -1.85
C GLY A 58 19.14 9.74 -2.80
N ILE A 59 20.27 10.22 -2.26
CA ILE A 59 21.48 10.51 -3.02
C ILE A 59 22.04 9.21 -3.63
N PHE A 60 22.10 8.12 -2.85
CA PHE A 60 22.54 6.81 -3.36
C PHE A 60 21.66 6.31 -4.51
N CYS A 61 20.34 6.51 -4.44
CA CYS A 61 19.41 6.17 -5.51
C CYS A 61 19.73 6.88 -6.82
N LEU A 62 20.18 8.14 -6.80
CA LEU A 62 20.57 8.89 -8.00
C LEU A 62 21.75 8.24 -8.74
N PHE A 63 22.65 7.57 -8.03
CA PHE A 63 23.79 6.88 -8.63
C PHE A 63 23.52 5.41 -8.94
N TYR A 64 22.56 4.79 -8.25
CA TYR A 64 22.26 3.36 -8.39
C TYR A 64 21.17 3.06 -9.42
N LEU A 65 20.15 3.92 -9.57
CA LEU A 65 19.07 3.74 -10.57
C LEU A 65 19.40 4.44 -11.89
N ASP A 66 19.47 3.64 -12.95
CA ASP A 66 19.50 4.15 -14.33
C ASP A 66 18.10 4.57 -14.77
N SER A 67 17.95 5.77 -15.33
CA SER A 67 16.63 6.30 -15.73
C SER A 67 16.02 5.59 -16.94
N HIS A 68 16.85 5.05 -17.84
CA HIS A 68 16.40 4.39 -19.06
C HIS A 68 17.14 3.07 -19.32
N PRO A 69 16.48 2.06 -19.93
CA PRO A 69 17.11 0.78 -20.25
C PRO A 69 18.38 0.91 -21.12
N LYS A 70 18.47 1.93 -21.97
CA LYS A 70 19.65 2.23 -22.79
C LYS A 70 20.89 2.57 -21.96
N ASP A 71 20.71 3.30 -20.87
CA ASP A 71 21.79 3.83 -20.02
C ASP A 71 22.26 2.80 -18.98
N ALA A 72 21.49 1.73 -18.77
CA ALA A 72 21.78 0.67 -17.81
C ALA A 72 23.11 -0.04 -18.08
N LYS A 73 24.15 0.27 -17.32
CA LYS A 73 25.50 -0.31 -17.50
C LYS A 73 25.58 -1.81 -17.16
N TRP A 74 24.61 -2.31 -16.41
CA TRP A 74 24.56 -3.66 -15.89
C TRP A 74 23.74 -4.63 -16.75
N LEU A 75 23.08 -4.11 -17.79
CA LEU A 75 22.27 -4.89 -18.72
C LEU A 75 23.10 -5.21 -19.97
N ASP A 76 23.06 -6.45 -20.44
CA ASP A 76 23.75 -6.84 -21.67
C ASP A 76 23.12 -6.18 -22.90
N ILE A 77 23.91 -5.98 -23.96
CA ILE A 77 23.48 -5.33 -25.20
C ILE A 77 22.26 -6.04 -25.80
N LYS A 78 22.22 -7.39 -25.73
CA LYS A 78 21.08 -8.18 -26.21
C LYS A 78 19.83 -7.99 -25.35
N GLU A 79 19.99 -7.87 -24.03
CA GLU A 79 18.90 -7.63 -23.10
C GLU A 79 18.30 -6.22 -23.29
N LYS A 80 19.16 -5.21 -23.58
CA LYS A 80 18.73 -3.84 -23.92
C LYS A 80 17.87 -3.80 -25.18
N ASP A 81 18.32 -4.46 -26.25
CA ASP A 81 17.60 -4.51 -27.52
C ASP A 81 16.21 -5.14 -27.38
N ILE A 82 16.09 -6.20 -26.56
CA ILE A 82 14.79 -6.84 -26.26
C ILE A 82 13.83 -5.86 -25.58
N LEU A 83 14.29 -5.08 -24.60
CA LEU A 83 13.46 -4.11 -23.89
C LEU A 83 13.03 -2.94 -24.78
N LEU A 84 13.97 -2.36 -25.52
CA LEU A 84 13.71 -1.19 -26.38
C LEU A 84 12.68 -1.53 -27.47
N LYS A 85 12.82 -2.67 -28.13
CA LYS A 85 11.84 -3.15 -29.11
C LYS A 85 10.45 -3.33 -28.51
N HIS A 86 10.35 -3.82 -27.28
CA HIS A 86 9.05 -4.01 -26.64
C HIS A 86 8.39 -2.68 -26.27
N ILE A 87 9.17 -1.69 -25.79
CA ILE A 87 8.69 -0.36 -25.44
C ILE A 87 8.15 0.38 -26.68
N GLU A 88 8.83 0.28 -27.82
CA GLU A 88 8.36 0.87 -29.09
C GLU A 88 7.02 0.28 -29.55
N ILE A 89 6.87 -1.04 -29.42
CA ILE A 89 5.60 -1.74 -29.73
C ILE A 89 4.48 -1.31 -28.77
N SER A 90 4.79 -1.00 -27.51
CA SER A 90 3.80 -0.51 -26.54
C SER A 90 3.41 0.95 -26.79
N ASN A 91 4.36 1.82 -27.11
CA ASN A 91 4.10 3.25 -27.37
C ASN A 91 3.26 3.47 -28.63
N THR A 92 3.43 2.65 -29.67
CA THR A 92 2.63 2.75 -30.91
C THR A 92 1.15 2.41 -30.72
N LYS A 93 0.76 1.78 -29.60
CA LYS A 93 -0.63 1.43 -29.27
C LYS A 93 -1.25 2.33 -28.20
N ALA A 94 -0.48 3.18 -27.54
CA ALA A 94 -0.98 4.06 -26.51
C ALA A 94 -1.80 5.20 -27.15
N LYS A 95 -3.05 5.36 -26.73
CA LYS A 95 -3.86 6.53 -27.08
C LYS A 95 -3.41 7.71 -26.22
N ASP A 96 -3.13 8.85 -26.83
CA ASP A 96 -2.87 10.10 -26.12
C ASP A 96 -4.18 10.61 -25.49
N TYR A 97 -4.34 10.38 -24.18
CA TYR A 97 -5.42 10.97 -23.41
C TYR A 97 -4.97 12.32 -22.84
N SER A 98 -5.74 13.38 -23.10
CA SER A 98 -5.51 14.66 -22.44
C SER A 98 -5.79 14.53 -20.94
N ILE A 99 -4.97 15.16 -20.10
CA ILE A 99 -5.18 15.20 -18.64
C ILE A 99 -6.59 15.69 -18.29
N LYS A 100 -7.13 16.63 -19.08
CA LYS A 100 -8.50 17.14 -18.89
C LYS A 100 -9.58 16.09 -19.11
N ASP A 101 -9.34 15.13 -20.00
CA ASP A 101 -10.31 14.06 -20.28
C ASP A 101 -10.31 13.00 -19.18
N ILE A 102 -9.17 12.82 -18.49
CA ILE A 102 -9.06 11.97 -17.30
C ILE A 102 -9.95 12.51 -16.17
N PHE A 103 -9.90 13.82 -15.89
CA PHE A 103 -10.71 14.44 -14.82
C PHE A 103 -12.21 14.50 -15.12
N LYS A 104 -12.63 14.43 -16.39
CA LYS A 104 -14.05 14.35 -16.76
C LYS A 104 -14.63 12.95 -16.56
N SER A 105 -13.78 11.93 -16.46
CA SER A 105 -14.23 10.55 -16.32
C SER A 105 -14.75 10.27 -14.91
N ILE A 106 -16.03 9.96 -14.79
CA ILE A 106 -16.64 9.51 -13.53
C ILE A 106 -15.98 8.23 -12.99
N LEU A 107 -15.40 7.40 -13.88
CA LEU A 107 -14.66 6.20 -13.49
C LEU A 107 -13.42 6.56 -12.66
N VAL A 108 -12.70 7.62 -13.04
CA VAL A 108 -11.53 8.12 -12.29
C VAL A 108 -11.95 8.56 -10.91
N TRP A 109 -13.06 9.30 -10.79
CA TRP A 109 -13.58 9.72 -9.48
C TRP A 109 -14.04 8.56 -8.61
N LYS A 110 -14.66 7.52 -9.19
CA LYS A 110 -14.98 6.28 -8.46
C LYS A 110 -13.71 5.60 -7.93
N PHE A 111 -12.64 5.53 -8.73
CA PHE A 111 -11.34 5.01 -8.27
C PHE A 111 -10.71 5.88 -7.19
N VAL A 112 -10.70 7.20 -7.35
CA VAL A 112 -10.20 8.16 -6.34
C VAL A 112 -10.96 8.03 -5.02
N PHE A 113 -12.27 7.80 -5.07
CA PHE A 113 -13.08 7.64 -3.87
C PHE A 113 -12.83 6.32 -3.16
N VAL A 114 -12.79 5.20 -3.90
CA VAL A 114 -12.37 3.90 -3.33
C VAL A 114 -11.00 4.01 -2.67
N TYR A 115 -10.06 4.63 -3.38
CA TYR A 115 -8.71 4.92 -2.92
C TYR A 115 -8.69 5.78 -1.65
N PHE A 116 -9.56 6.78 -1.58
CA PHE A 116 -9.74 7.61 -0.40
C PHE A 116 -10.22 6.78 0.80
N CYS A 117 -11.23 5.93 0.65
CA CYS A 117 -11.75 5.07 1.71
C CYS A 117 -10.70 4.08 2.25
N ILE A 118 -9.96 3.43 1.35
CA ILE A 118 -8.87 2.51 1.71
C ILE A 118 -7.83 3.25 2.53
N GLN A 119 -7.39 4.40 2.01
CA GLN A 119 -6.32 5.11 2.64
C GLN A 119 -6.75 5.71 3.99
N LEU A 120 -8.02 6.10 4.10
CA LEU A 120 -8.57 6.57 5.35
C LEU A 120 -8.45 5.49 6.45
N SER A 121 -8.81 4.26 6.11
CA SER A 121 -8.74 3.11 7.02
C SER A 121 -7.30 2.77 7.42
N VAL A 122 -6.37 2.72 6.46
CA VAL A 122 -4.95 2.42 6.68
C VAL A 122 -4.31 3.39 7.66
N TYR A 123 -4.48 4.70 7.44
CA TYR A 123 -3.87 5.69 8.32
C TYR A 123 -4.51 5.66 9.70
N GLY A 124 -5.82 5.49 9.76
CA GLY A 124 -6.51 5.32 11.03
C GLY A 124 -5.91 4.20 11.88
N VAL A 125 -5.64 3.03 11.30
CA VAL A 125 -4.95 1.92 11.99
C VAL A 125 -3.50 2.27 12.33
N LEU A 126 -2.76 2.90 11.40
CA LEU A 126 -1.34 3.23 11.58
C LEU A 126 -1.11 4.18 12.78
N PHE A 127 -1.98 5.17 12.96
CA PHE A 127 -1.90 6.08 14.11
C PHE A 127 -2.47 5.48 15.40
N TYR A 128 -3.45 4.59 15.29
CA TYR A 128 -4.10 3.94 16.43
C TYR A 128 -3.22 2.91 17.12
N LEU A 129 -2.49 2.13 16.33
CA LEU A 129 -1.90 0.90 16.80
C LEU A 129 -0.88 1.12 17.93
N PRO A 130 0.06 2.07 17.85
CA PRO A 130 1.02 2.31 18.94
C PRO A 130 0.36 2.84 20.21
N SER A 131 -0.61 3.76 20.11
CA SER A 131 -1.28 4.32 21.29
C SER A 131 -2.15 3.27 21.99
N LYS A 132 -2.78 2.37 21.24
CA LYS A 132 -3.54 1.26 21.81
C LYS A 132 -2.66 0.21 22.48
N ILE A 133 -1.52 -0.15 21.86
CA ILE A 133 -0.54 -1.04 22.48
C ILE A 133 -0.02 -0.45 23.80
N ALA A 134 0.34 0.83 23.79
CA ALA A 134 0.74 1.57 24.99
C ALA A 134 -0.35 1.54 26.08
N GLN A 135 -1.61 1.77 25.71
CA GLN A 135 -2.75 1.70 26.63
C GLN A 135 -2.95 0.31 27.25
N ILE A 136 -2.90 -0.76 26.43
CA ILE A 136 -3.07 -2.14 26.90
C ILE A 136 -1.95 -2.53 27.87
N LEU A 137 -0.72 -2.13 27.56
CA LEU A 137 0.46 -2.42 28.37
C LEU A 137 0.64 -1.48 29.56
N GLN A 138 -0.13 -0.38 29.64
CA GLN A 138 0.03 0.68 30.64
C GLN A 138 1.45 1.28 30.66
N ILE A 139 2.08 1.38 29.48
CA ILE A 139 3.41 1.98 29.29
C ILE A 139 3.33 3.17 28.34
N ASN A 140 4.32 4.06 28.39
CA ASN A 140 4.42 5.15 27.41
C ASN A 140 4.83 4.63 26.03
N VAL A 141 4.45 5.35 24.98
CA VAL A 141 4.88 5.05 23.61
C VAL A 141 6.41 5.19 23.54
N GLY A 142 7.08 4.04 23.47
CA GLY A 142 8.53 3.93 23.51
C GLY A 142 9.04 2.87 22.53
N PHE A 143 10.24 2.34 22.81
CA PHE A 143 10.85 1.32 21.96
C PHE A 143 10.07 0.00 21.95
N GLU A 144 9.59 -0.44 23.10
CA GLU A 144 8.82 -1.69 23.24
C GLU A 144 7.51 -1.66 22.44
N VAL A 145 6.75 -0.56 22.55
CA VAL A 145 5.56 -0.30 21.75
C VAL A 145 5.90 -0.30 20.25
N GLY A 146 7.05 0.27 19.88
CA GLY A 146 7.55 0.25 18.51
C GLY A 146 7.84 -1.16 17.98
N LEU A 147 8.46 -2.02 18.78
CA LEU A 147 8.72 -3.43 18.42
C LEU A 147 7.42 -4.20 18.18
N LEU A 148 6.43 -4.03 19.06
CA LEU A 148 5.12 -4.68 18.89
C LEU A 148 4.35 -4.12 17.70
N ASN A 149 4.44 -2.81 17.47
CA ASN A 149 3.86 -2.17 16.30
C ASN A 149 4.50 -2.65 14.99
N ALA A 150 5.76 -3.10 15.01
CA ALA A 150 6.44 -3.65 13.84
C ALA A 150 5.87 -5.00 13.39
N ILE A 151 5.26 -5.77 14.31
CA ILE A 151 4.79 -7.15 14.05
C ILE A 151 3.80 -7.22 12.87
N PRO A 152 2.70 -6.45 12.84
CA PRO A 152 1.78 -6.43 11.69
C PRO A 152 2.47 -6.18 10.35
N TRP A 153 3.45 -5.28 10.31
CA TRP A 153 4.16 -4.93 9.08
C TRP A 153 5.07 -6.05 8.57
N ILE A 154 5.63 -6.87 9.47
CA ILE A 154 6.38 -8.08 9.08
C ILE A 154 5.45 -9.09 8.40
N PHE A 155 4.25 -9.29 8.96
CA PHE A 155 3.25 -10.16 8.35
C PHE A 155 2.81 -9.67 6.97
N VAL A 156 2.60 -8.36 6.81
CA VAL A 156 2.34 -7.73 5.51
C VAL A 156 3.47 -8.02 4.53
N PHE A 157 4.72 -7.81 4.94
CA PHE A 157 5.90 -8.00 4.08
C PHE A 157 5.97 -9.42 3.49
N ILE A 158 5.59 -10.43 4.28
CA ILE A 158 5.56 -11.83 3.86
C ILE A 158 4.32 -12.15 3.03
N ALA A 159 3.14 -11.66 3.46
CA ALA A 159 1.86 -12.01 2.87
C ALA A 159 1.63 -11.33 1.51
N LEU A 160 2.09 -10.09 1.36
CA LEU A 160 1.82 -9.26 0.19
C LEU A 160 2.27 -9.93 -1.12
N PRO A 161 3.52 -10.42 -1.28
CA PRO A 161 3.95 -11.07 -2.52
C PRO A 161 3.15 -12.34 -2.86
N ILE A 162 2.70 -13.08 -1.84
CA ILE A 162 1.91 -14.31 -2.02
C ILE A 162 0.55 -13.95 -2.58
N PHE A 163 -0.13 -13.00 -1.93
CA PHE A 163 -1.50 -12.63 -2.27
C PHE A 163 -1.61 -11.85 -3.58
N THR A 164 -0.67 -10.95 -3.86
CA THR A 164 -0.61 -10.29 -5.16
C THR A 164 -0.36 -11.32 -6.26
N SER A 165 0.60 -12.23 -6.09
CA SER A 165 0.86 -13.28 -7.09
C SER A 165 -0.36 -14.18 -7.33
N LEU A 166 -1.15 -14.48 -6.30
CA LEU A 166 -2.39 -15.26 -6.46
C LEU A 166 -3.48 -14.49 -7.22
N ALA A 167 -3.61 -13.19 -6.98
CA ALA A 167 -4.54 -12.32 -7.70
C ALA A 167 -4.15 -12.20 -9.18
N ASP A 168 -2.86 -12.04 -9.47
CA ASP A 168 -2.28 -11.96 -10.81
C ASP A 168 -2.57 -13.23 -11.61
N LYS A 169 -2.32 -14.41 -11.02
CA LYS A 169 -2.52 -15.72 -11.68
C LYS A 169 -3.97 -15.98 -12.08
N LYS A 170 -4.93 -15.45 -11.33
CA LYS A 170 -6.36 -15.66 -11.57
C LYS A 170 -7.04 -14.50 -12.32
N HIS A 171 -6.29 -13.46 -12.73
CA HIS A 171 -6.79 -12.26 -13.41
C HIS A 171 -8.06 -11.63 -12.79
N SER A 172 -8.27 -11.81 -11.48
CA SER A 172 -9.52 -11.48 -10.78
C SER A 172 -9.30 -10.45 -9.67
N TRP A 173 -8.44 -9.47 -9.97
CA TRP A 173 -8.03 -8.34 -9.13
C TRP A 173 -9.18 -7.70 -8.35
N ASN A 174 -10.33 -7.50 -9.00
CA ASN A 174 -11.51 -6.89 -8.38
C ASN A 174 -12.11 -7.77 -7.27
N LEU A 175 -12.11 -9.10 -7.44
CA LEU A 175 -12.63 -10.02 -6.43
C LEU A 175 -11.70 -10.07 -5.22
N TYR A 176 -10.39 -10.14 -5.46
CA TYR A 176 -9.39 -10.13 -4.39
C TYR A 176 -9.42 -8.82 -3.60
N ALA A 177 -9.55 -7.67 -4.27
CA ALA A 177 -9.70 -6.37 -3.61
C ALA A 177 -10.95 -6.33 -2.70
N ILE A 178 -12.10 -6.83 -3.16
CA ILE A 178 -13.32 -6.93 -2.35
C ILE A 178 -13.11 -7.84 -1.14
N LEU A 179 -12.55 -9.02 -1.35
CA LEU A 179 -12.30 -9.99 -0.27
C LEU A 179 -11.34 -9.42 0.78
N PHE A 180 -10.28 -8.74 0.36
CA PHE A 180 -9.35 -8.09 1.27
C PHE A 180 -10.00 -6.95 2.04
N LEU A 181 -10.78 -6.09 1.40
CA LEU A 181 -11.41 -4.99 2.14
C LEU A 181 -12.49 -5.47 3.12
N LEU A 182 -13.21 -6.54 2.80
CA LEU A 182 -14.12 -7.19 3.75
C LEU A 182 -13.35 -7.80 4.93
N LEU A 183 -12.26 -8.52 4.64
CA LEU A 183 -11.40 -9.11 5.67
C LEU A 183 -10.79 -8.03 6.58
N ALA A 184 -10.35 -6.92 6.01
CA ALA A 184 -9.86 -5.76 6.75
C ALA A 184 -10.92 -5.22 7.70
N SER A 185 -12.11 -4.95 7.18
CA SER A 185 -13.22 -4.40 7.94
C SER A 185 -13.62 -5.31 9.11
N LEU A 186 -13.76 -6.62 8.83
CA LEU A 186 -14.13 -7.61 9.85
C LEU A 186 -13.04 -7.75 10.92
N SER A 187 -11.78 -7.78 10.52
CA SER A 187 -10.65 -7.91 11.44
C SER A 187 -10.50 -6.66 12.32
N MET A 188 -10.73 -5.47 11.76
CA MET A 188 -10.75 -4.23 12.54
C MET A 188 -11.86 -4.27 13.59
N ILE A 189 -13.10 -4.58 13.20
CA ILE A 189 -14.23 -4.70 14.13
C ILE A 189 -13.92 -5.73 15.24
N ALA A 190 -13.41 -6.91 14.86
CA ALA A 190 -13.04 -7.94 15.82
C ALA A 190 -11.96 -7.47 16.82
N SER A 191 -10.97 -6.68 16.35
CA SER A 191 -9.90 -6.16 17.21
C SER A 191 -10.40 -5.23 18.32
N THR A 192 -11.54 -4.55 18.12
CA THR A 192 -12.12 -3.65 19.12
C THR A 192 -12.64 -4.40 20.36
N PHE A 193 -13.18 -5.61 20.18
CA PHE A 193 -13.80 -6.39 21.25
C PHE A 193 -12.81 -7.23 22.05
N VAL A 194 -11.53 -7.24 21.65
CA VAL A 194 -10.50 -8.07 22.24
C VAL A 194 -9.60 -7.24 23.14
N THR A 195 -9.47 -7.67 24.39
CA THR A 195 -8.61 -7.02 25.40
C THR A 195 -7.23 -7.67 25.51
N ASN A 196 -7.07 -8.91 25.04
CA ASN A 196 -5.80 -9.63 25.06
C ASN A 196 -4.85 -9.13 23.95
N LEU A 197 -3.63 -8.75 24.31
CA LEU A 197 -2.61 -8.22 23.40
C LEU A 197 -2.32 -9.13 22.20
N ALA A 198 -2.18 -10.44 22.42
CA ALA A 198 -1.85 -11.37 21.34
C ALA A 198 -2.98 -11.48 20.32
N ALA A 199 -4.23 -11.58 20.80
CA ALA A 199 -5.40 -11.64 19.92
C ALA A 199 -5.65 -10.28 19.21
N PHE A 200 -5.40 -9.15 19.87
CA PHE A 200 -5.43 -7.83 19.23
C PHE A 200 -4.40 -7.71 18.09
N LEU A 201 -3.14 -8.09 18.34
CA LEU A 201 -2.07 -8.07 17.33
C LEU A 201 -2.37 -9.00 16.16
N PHE A 202 -2.99 -10.15 16.41
CA PHE A 202 -3.43 -11.08 15.36
C PHE A 202 -4.44 -10.42 14.41
N PHE A 203 -5.52 -9.84 14.94
CA PHE A 203 -6.56 -9.21 14.12
C PHE A 203 -6.05 -7.98 13.37
N ILE A 204 -5.22 -7.15 14.00
CA ILE A 204 -4.63 -5.99 13.32
C ILE A 204 -3.64 -6.41 12.23
N SER A 205 -2.87 -7.49 12.43
CA SER A 205 -2.01 -8.04 11.38
C SER A 205 -2.82 -8.47 10.17
N LEU A 206 -3.96 -9.14 10.39
CA LEU A 206 -4.87 -9.55 9.33
C LEU A 206 -5.47 -8.35 8.59
N ALA A 207 -5.86 -7.30 9.33
CA ALA A 207 -6.34 -6.05 8.75
C ALA A 207 -5.26 -5.34 7.91
N ALA A 208 -4.03 -5.27 8.41
CA ALA A 208 -2.91 -4.62 7.72
C ALA A 208 -2.58 -5.31 6.39
N ILE A 209 -2.50 -6.66 6.38
CA ILE A 209 -2.29 -7.44 5.15
C ILE A 209 -3.35 -7.10 4.12
N ALA A 210 -4.61 -7.08 4.55
CA ALA A 210 -5.74 -6.92 3.66
C ALA A 210 -5.87 -5.48 3.13
N LEU A 211 -5.63 -4.47 3.96
CA LEU A 211 -5.64 -3.07 3.51
C LEU A 211 -4.51 -2.76 2.51
N ILE A 212 -3.30 -3.28 2.75
CA ILE A 212 -2.14 -3.01 1.87
C ILE A 212 -2.26 -3.76 0.55
N GLY A 213 -2.92 -4.92 0.54
CA GLY A 213 -3.33 -5.60 -0.69
C GLY A 213 -4.26 -4.78 -1.59
N SER A 214 -4.81 -3.65 -1.11
CA SER A 214 -5.79 -2.82 -1.83
C SER A 214 -5.28 -1.45 -2.32
N LEU A 215 -4.05 -1.06 -1.97
CA LEU A 215 -3.28 0.17 -2.29
C LEU A 215 -4.01 1.46 -2.78
N GLY A 216 -3.87 2.52 -1.96
CA GLY A 216 -4.13 3.94 -2.29
C GLY A 216 -3.62 4.94 -1.22
N ASN A 217 -3.40 6.24 -1.54
CA ASN A 217 -2.55 7.27 -0.86
C ASN A 217 -3.08 8.76 -0.72
N LEU A 218 -4.39 9.05 -0.54
CA LEU A 218 -4.90 10.42 -0.19
C LEU A 218 -5.56 10.55 1.20
N GLY A 219 -6.03 9.47 1.81
CA GLY A 219 -6.78 9.48 3.09
C GLY A 219 -5.98 9.83 4.36
N GLY A 220 -4.70 10.17 4.26
CA GLY A 220 -3.82 10.39 5.43
C GLY A 220 -4.00 11.66 6.21
N PHE A 221 -4.58 12.67 5.57
CA PHE A 221 -4.91 13.93 6.23
C PHE A 221 -6.26 13.87 6.93
N VAL A 222 -7.20 13.08 6.39
CA VAL A 222 -8.58 13.02 6.89
C VAL A 222 -8.74 11.94 7.96
N ALA A 223 -8.00 10.83 7.87
CA ALA A 223 -8.17 9.70 8.78
C ALA A 223 -7.84 10.00 10.24
N PRO A 224 -6.71 10.64 10.57
CA PRO A 224 -6.36 10.92 11.95
C PRO A 224 -7.38 11.89 12.54
N THR A 225 -7.74 12.93 11.79
CA THR A 225 -8.72 13.95 12.20
C THR A 225 -10.10 13.35 12.45
N LEU A 226 -10.62 12.55 11.53
CA LEU A 226 -11.92 11.91 11.69
C LEU A 226 -11.91 10.90 12.84
N LYS A 227 -10.87 10.08 12.93
CA LYS A 227 -10.70 9.12 14.01
C LYS A 227 -10.67 9.84 15.36
N THR A 228 -9.76 10.79 15.53
CA THR A 228 -9.62 11.55 16.78
C THR A 228 -10.89 12.31 17.14
N TYR A 229 -11.60 12.89 16.14
CA TYR A 229 -12.89 13.52 16.37
C TYR A 229 -13.91 12.53 16.96
N ILE A 230 -14.03 11.34 16.38
CA ILE A 230 -14.96 10.31 16.86
C ILE A 230 -14.54 9.78 18.22
N GLU A 231 -13.25 9.55 18.45
CA GLU A 231 -12.74 9.11 19.74
C GLU A 231 -13.03 10.12 20.85
N ASN A 232 -12.88 11.41 20.56
CA ASN A 232 -13.12 12.48 21.54
C ASN A 232 -14.60 12.63 21.92
N HIS A 233 -15.53 12.31 21.02
CA HIS A 233 -16.97 12.48 21.25
C HIS A 233 -17.68 11.19 21.70
N PHE A 234 -17.22 10.03 21.21
CA PHE A 234 -17.92 8.76 21.40
C PHE A 234 -17.07 7.71 22.12
N GLY A 235 -15.75 7.90 22.21
CA GLY A 235 -14.82 6.97 22.86
C GLY A 235 -13.94 6.21 21.87
N VAL A 236 -12.84 5.65 22.40
CA VAL A 236 -11.74 5.04 21.62
C VAL A 236 -12.23 3.90 20.71
N GLU A 237 -13.21 3.12 21.16
CA GLU A 237 -13.74 1.96 20.43
C GLU A 237 -14.48 2.36 19.13
N PHE A 238 -15.14 3.52 19.14
CA PHE A 238 -15.91 4.00 17.99
C PHE A 238 -15.03 4.56 16.89
N GLY A 239 -13.82 5.03 17.21
CA GLY A 239 -12.85 5.49 16.22
C GLY A 239 -12.48 4.41 15.22
N LEU A 240 -12.29 3.17 15.69
CA LEU A 240 -11.93 2.05 14.82
C LEU A 240 -13.14 1.52 14.02
N ILE A 241 -14.32 1.48 14.64
CA ILE A 241 -15.57 1.08 13.97
C ILE A 241 -15.87 2.04 12.81
N ALA A 242 -15.69 3.35 13.02
CA ALA A 242 -15.90 4.34 11.98
C ALA A 242 -15.00 4.11 10.76
N LEU A 243 -13.73 3.76 10.98
CA LEU A 243 -12.80 3.43 9.90
C LEU A 243 -13.21 2.14 9.19
N ALA A 244 -13.65 1.12 9.94
CA ALA A 244 -14.16 -0.13 9.35
C ALA A 244 -15.41 0.11 8.47
N LEU A 245 -16.34 0.97 8.89
CA LEU A 245 -17.51 1.34 8.09
C LEU A 245 -17.12 2.02 6.78
N ILE A 246 -16.05 2.82 6.79
CA ILE A 246 -15.57 3.51 5.59
C ILE A 246 -14.87 2.53 4.64
N ALA A 247 -14.15 1.53 5.16
CA ALA A 247 -13.65 0.42 4.34
C ALA A 247 -14.81 -0.36 3.66
N ILE A 248 -15.90 -0.65 4.40
CA ILE A 248 -17.11 -1.28 3.84
C ILE A 248 -17.72 -0.42 2.73
N LEU A 249 -17.77 0.90 2.92
CA LEU A 249 -18.26 1.81 1.89
C LEU A 249 -17.40 1.75 0.61
N GLY A 250 -16.08 1.63 0.75
CA GLY A 250 -15.17 1.37 -0.38
C GLY A 250 -15.49 0.05 -1.11
N VAL A 251 -15.86 -1.01 -0.38
CA VAL A 251 -16.31 -2.30 -0.97
C VAL A 251 -17.56 -2.11 -1.81
N LEU A 252 -18.57 -1.39 -1.30
CA LEU A 252 -19.82 -1.16 -2.02
C LEU A 252 -19.59 -0.45 -3.35
N VAL A 253 -18.69 0.55 -3.38
CA VAL A 253 -18.33 1.27 -4.60
C VAL A 253 -17.56 0.38 -5.58
N LEU A 254 -16.65 -0.48 -5.09
CA LEU A 254 -15.93 -1.45 -5.93
C LEU A 254 -16.88 -2.47 -6.57
N ILE A 255 -17.85 -2.98 -5.81
CA ILE A 255 -18.88 -3.90 -6.33
C ILE A 255 -19.68 -3.21 -7.43
N HIS A 256 -20.15 -1.99 -7.19
CA HIS A 256 -20.89 -1.21 -8.17
C HIS A 256 -20.06 -0.98 -9.45
N LEU A 257 -18.78 -0.63 -9.32
CA LEU A 257 -17.87 -0.42 -10.45
C LEU A 257 -17.65 -1.70 -11.27
N LYS A 258 -17.52 -2.86 -10.61
CA LYS A 258 -17.43 -4.16 -11.28
C LYS A 258 -18.69 -4.48 -12.08
N ILE A 259 -19.87 -4.16 -11.55
CA ILE A 259 -21.15 -4.37 -12.25
C ILE A 259 -21.23 -3.46 -13.47
N THR A 260 -20.95 -2.16 -13.34
CA THR A 260 -20.98 -1.21 -14.47
C THR A 260 -20.02 -1.62 -15.59
N LEU A 261 -18.78 -1.99 -15.28
CA LEU A 261 -17.79 -2.38 -16.28
C LEU A 261 -18.05 -3.75 -16.93
N ASN A 262 -18.80 -4.64 -16.26
CA ASN A 262 -19.22 -5.91 -16.86
C ASN A 262 -20.43 -5.75 -17.78
N LEU A 263 -21.31 -4.78 -17.51
CA LEU A 263 -22.45 -4.47 -18.39
C LEU A 263 -21.97 -3.87 -19.72
N ASP A 264 -20.95 -2.99 -19.69
CA ASP A 264 -20.33 -2.39 -20.90
C ASP A 264 -19.55 -3.39 -21.78
N LYS A 265 -19.26 -4.60 -21.28
CA LYS A 265 -18.59 -5.67 -22.04
C LYS A 265 -19.56 -6.73 -22.58
N GLY A 266 -20.84 -6.60 -22.27
CA GLY A 266 -21.91 -7.50 -22.68
C GLY A 266 -22.71 -7.04 -23.90
N GLU A 267 -22.37 -5.88 -24.47
CA GLU A 267 -22.79 -5.40 -25.81
C GLU A 267 -21.62 -5.47 -26.79
#